data_AF-A0A349NEN8-F1
#
_entry.id   AF-A0A349NEN8-F1
#
_cell.length_a   1.000
_cell.length_b   1.000
_cell.length_c   1.000
_cell.angle_alpha   90.00
_cell.angle_beta   90.00
_cell.angle_gamma   90.00
#
_symmetry.space_group_name_H-M   'P 1'
#
loop_
_entity.id
_entity.type
_entity.pdbx_description
1 polymer ?
#
loop_
_entity_poly.entity_id
_entity_poly.type
_entity_poly.pdbx_seq_one_letter_code
_entity_poly.pdbx_strand_id
1 'polypeptide(L)'
;MKSKTFNIFLLLLMSVFTVACSTGDDSTEEYPDWKNNNDTFFANKYQQAKDSITAGDSANWRIIHTWSFSSAVRNDNTDNIIVHVLKHGIGSGCPLYTDSVRVDYRGYLLKSASYTSADDSELGYVFDQSWSGTYNLSTMLPTTLAVNGVVDGFATALQD
;
A
#
# COMPACT_ATOMS: atom_id res chain seq x y z
N MET A 1 -28.58 -51.80 61.06
CA MET A 1 -29.06 -50.50 60.51
C MET A 1 -27.89 -49.53 60.56
N LYS A 2 -27.29 -48.98 59.51
CA LYS A 2 -27.53 -48.90 58.05
C LYS A 2 -26.15 -49.05 57.37
N SER A 3 -26.12 -49.70 56.20
CA SER A 3 -24.94 -49.77 55.32
C SER A 3 -24.78 -48.47 54.51
N LYS A 4 -23.67 -48.42 53.75
CA LYS A 4 -23.24 -47.48 52.67
C LYS A 4 -21.99 -46.70 53.11
N THR A 5 -20.85 -46.71 52.43
CA THR A 5 -20.57 -47.03 51.03
C THR A 5 -19.07 -47.26 50.84
N PHE A 6 -18.79 -48.16 49.92
CA PHE A 6 -17.52 -48.62 49.38
C PHE A 6 -16.93 -47.60 48.39
N ASN A 7 -15.61 -47.40 48.36
CA ASN A 7 -14.89 -46.84 47.21
C ASN A 7 -13.47 -47.45 47.12
N ILE A 8 -13.42 -48.50 46.31
CA ILE A 8 -12.34 -49.03 45.44
C ILE A 8 -11.34 -47.94 44.96
N PHE A 9 -10.01 -48.14 45.12
CA PHE A 9 -9.06 -48.63 44.09
C PHE A 9 -8.75 -47.51 43.05
N LEU A 10 -7.56 -47.23 42.51
CA LEU A 10 -6.31 -47.94 42.31
C LEU A 10 -5.33 -46.97 41.62
N LEU A 11 -4.03 -47.28 41.67
CA LEU A 11 -2.92 -46.86 40.81
C LEU A 11 -3.24 -46.04 39.53
N LEU A 12 -2.40 -45.04 39.22
CA LEU A 12 -1.40 -45.14 38.14
C LEU A 12 -0.49 -43.89 38.08
N LEU A 13 0.81 -44.08 38.32
CA LEU A 13 1.83 -43.37 37.57
C LEU A 13 1.71 -43.83 36.10
N MET A 14 1.33 -42.94 35.19
CA MET A 14 1.73 -43.01 33.78
C MET A 14 1.31 -41.74 33.04
N SER A 15 2.31 -41.05 32.48
CA SER A 15 2.29 -40.42 31.17
C SER A 15 1.08 -39.55 30.78
N VAL A 16 1.31 -38.23 30.76
CA VAL A 16 0.81 -37.39 29.67
C VAL A 16 1.98 -36.62 29.08
N PHE A 17 2.63 -37.23 28.10
CA PHE A 17 3.29 -36.49 27.02
C PHE A 17 2.21 -35.86 26.14
N THR A 18 2.55 -34.70 25.57
CA THR A 18 1.85 -33.92 24.53
C THR A 18 0.63 -33.14 25.03
N VAL A 19 0.51 -31.83 24.78
CA VAL A 19 0.62 -31.16 23.47
C VAL A 19 1.50 -29.91 23.58
N ALA A 20 2.68 -29.92 22.95
CA ALA A 20 3.22 -28.67 22.43
C ALA A 20 2.26 -28.29 21.30
N CYS A 21 1.41 -27.30 21.52
CA CYS A 21 0.64 -26.71 20.44
C CYS A 21 1.66 -26.01 19.54
N SER A 22 2.20 -26.73 18.56
CA SER A 22 2.66 -26.09 17.35
C SER A 22 1.40 -25.56 16.69
N THR A 23 0.99 -24.35 17.05
CA THR A 23 0.32 -23.50 16.06
C THR A 23 1.34 -23.34 14.95
N GLY A 24 1.32 -24.28 14.00
CA GLY A 24 1.85 -24.02 12.68
C GLY A 24 1.21 -22.72 12.25
N ASP A 25 2.03 -21.78 11.80
CA ASP A 25 1.53 -20.56 11.23
C ASP A 25 0.85 -20.97 9.92
N ASP A 26 -0.42 -21.36 9.99
CA ASP A 26 -1.28 -21.62 8.82
C ASP A 26 -1.63 -20.28 8.12
N SER A 27 -0.96 -19.18 8.49
CA SER A 27 -1.05 -17.92 7.79
C SER A 27 -0.43 -18.06 6.41
N THR A 28 -1.24 -17.77 5.39
CA THR A 28 -0.71 -17.58 4.03
C THR A 28 0.30 -16.43 4.06
N GLU A 29 1.50 -16.65 3.54
CA GLU A 29 2.46 -15.56 3.32
C GLU A 29 1.86 -14.59 2.30
N GLU A 30 1.44 -13.41 2.75
CA GLU A 30 0.73 -12.46 1.89
C GLU A 30 1.63 -11.86 0.81
N TYR A 31 2.87 -11.51 1.18
CA TYR A 31 3.81 -10.80 0.32
C TYR A 31 5.13 -11.57 0.17
N PRO A 32 5.11 -12.74 -0.48
CA PRO A 32 6.33 -13.49 -0.76
C PRO A 32 7.23 -12.66 -1.68
N ASP A 33 8.54 -12.66 -1.40
CA ASP A 33 9.56 -11.93 -2.19
C ASP A 33 9.22 -10.44 -2.42
N TRP A 34 8.58 -9.79 -1.44
CA TRP A 34 8.04 -8.43 -1.57
C TRP A 34 9.07 -7.41 -2.07
N LYS A 35 10.34 -7.55 -1.67
CA LYS A 35 11.38 -6.59 -2.03
C LYS A 35 11.65 -6.63 -3.53
N ASN A 36 11.95 -7.82 -4.06
CA ASN A 36 12.23 -8.00 -5.49
C ASN A 36 11.00 -7.68 -6.35
N ASN A 37 9.80 -8.01 -5.87
CA ASN A 37 8.55 -7.65 -6.52
C ASN A 37 8.36 -6.13 -6.62
N ASN A 38 8.60 -5.39 -5.52
CA ASN A 38 8.52 -3.93 -5.50
C ASN A 38 9.58 -3.29 -6.41
N ASP A 39 10.83 -3.75 -6.32
CA ASP A 39 11.94 -3.24 -7.13
C ASP A 39 11.65 -3.44 -8.63
N THR A 40 11.19 -4.63 -9.01
CA THR A 40 10.83 -4.98 -10.39
C THR A 40 9.63 -4.18 -10.87
N PHE A 41 8.59 -4.04 -10.05
CA PHE A 41 7.41 -3.26 -10.38
C PHE A 41 7.76 -1.81 -10.66
N PHE A 42 8.53 -1.17 -9.76
CA PHE A 42 8.94 0.22 -9.93
C PHE A 42 9.80 0.40 -11.17
N ALA A 43 10.79 -0.47 -11.41
CA ALA A 43 11.64 -0.42 -12.59
C ALA A 43 10.83 -0.52 -13.90
N ASN A 44 9.85 -1.42 -13.95
CA ASN A 44 8.97 -1.57 -15.11
C ASN A 44 8.09 -0.33 -15.32
N LYS A 45 7.52 0.23 -14.26
CA LYS A 45 6.72 1.48 -14.35
C LYS A 45 7.57 2.66 -14.79
N TYR A 46 8.81 2.75 -14.30
CA TYR A 46 9.75 3.80 -14.70
C TYR A 46 10.05 3.72 -16.20
N GLN A 47 10.34 2.52 -16.69
CA GLN A 47 10.61 2.29 -18.10
C GLN A 47 9.36 2.57 -18.97
N GLN A 48 8.17 2.13 -18.53
CA GLN A 48 6.91 2.45 -19.19
C GLN A 48 6.71 3.96 -19.34
N ALA A 49 6.88 4.72 -18.26
CA ALA A 49 6.75 6.17 -18.29
C ALA A 49 7.76 6.81 -19.24
N LYS A 50 9.02 6.36 -19.21
CA LYS A 50 10.09 6.85 -20.08
C LYS A 50 9.79 6.58 -21.56
N ASP A 51 9.26 5.40 -21.89
CA ASP A 51 8.90 5.04 -23.25
C ASP A 51 7.70 5.87 -23.75
N SER A 52 6.67 6.06 -22.91
CA SER A 52 5.53 6.95 -23.21
C SER A 52 5.98 8.39 -23.48
N ILE A 53 6.86 8.94 -22.64
CA ILE A 53 7.41 10.29 -22.81
C ILE A 53 8.20 10.39 -24.12
N THR A 54 9.03 9.40 -24.42
CA THR A 54 9.83 9.35 -25.66
C THR A 54 8.94 9.25 -26.90
N ALA A 55 7.80 8.57 -26.80
CA ALA A 55 6.78 8.48 -27.84
C ALA A 55 5.92 9.75 -27.99
N GLY A 56 6.14 10.78 -27.15
CA GLY A 56 5.46 12.07 -27.23
C GLY A 56 4.31 12.28 -26.24
N ASP A 57 4.07 11.36 -25.30
CA ASP A 57 2.99 11.44 -24.31
C ASP A 57 3.45 12.08 -22.98
N SER A 58 4.27 13.12 -23.05
CA SER A 58 4.78 13.85 -21.88
C SER A 58 3.71 14.65 -21.14
N ALA A 59 2.52 14.80 -21.73
CA ALA A 59 1.37 15.40 -21.06
C ALA A 59 0.74 14.44 -20.04
N ASN A 60 0.72 13.13 -20.30
CA ASN A 60 0.07 12.17 -19.42
C ASN A 60 1.05 11.35 -18.58
N TRP A 61 2.30 11.20 -19.02
CA TRP A 61 3.33 10.51 -18.26
C TRP A 61 4.42 11.47 -17.79
N ARG A 62 4.72 11.45 -16.49
CA ARG A 62 5.73 12.29 -15.87
C ARG A 62 6.63 11.46 -14.95
N ILE A 63 7.93 11.73 -15.01
CA ILE A 63 8.93 11.24 -14.07
C ILE A 63 9.44 12.48 -13.34
N ILE A 64 9.16 12.57 -12.05
CA ILE A 64 9.39 13.79 -11.26
C ILE A 64 10.36 13.44 -10.15
N HIS A 65 11.45 14.20 -10.07
CA HIS A 65 12.41 14.03 -8.99
C HIS A 65 11.78 14.42 -7.65
N THR A 66 11.98 13.60 -6.63
CA THR A 66 11.39 13.84 -5.30
C THR A 66 11.88 15.17 -4.74
N TRP A 67 10.95 16.03 -4.33
CA TRP A 67 11.25 17.44 -3.99
C TRP A 67 12.30 17.61 -2.89
N SER A 68 12.34 16.67 -1.93
CA SER A 68 13.24 16.71 -0.76
C SER A 68 14.67 16.27 -1.09
N PHE A 69 14.88 15.60 -2.23
CA PHE A 69 16.21 15.13 -2.63
C PHE A 69 16.97 16.22 -3.39
N SER A 70 18.19 16.51 -2.93
CA SER A 70 19.09 17.43 -3.61
C SER A 70 19.31 16.99 -5.06
N SER A 71 19.35 17.96 -5.99
CA SER A 71 19.68 17.70 -7.39
C SER A 71 21.08 17.11 -7.60
N ALA A 72 21.96 17.18 -6.60
CA ALA A 72 23.28 16.56 -6.59
C ALA A 72 23.25 15.03 -6.31
N VAL A 73 22.11 14.50 -5.88
CA VAL A 73 21.89 13.06 -5.57
C VAL A 73 20.78 12.54 -6.50
N ARG A 74 20.96 12.70 -7.81
CA ARG A 74 20.05 12.19 -8.85
C ARG A 74 20.67 10.96 -9.51
N ASN A 75 20.86 9.90 -8.74
CA ASN A 75 21.65 8.76 -9.21
C ASN A 75 20.86 7.48 -9.31
N ASP A 76 19.69 7.38 -8.68
CA ASP A 76 18.83 6.20 -8.75
C ASP A 76 17.45 6.51 -9.34
N ASN A 77 16.84 5.53 -10.01
CA ASN A 77 15.48 5.68 -10.52
C ASN A 77 14.48 5.90 -9.38
N THR A 78 14.73 5.28 -8.21
CA THR A 78 13.90 5.37 -7.00
C THR A 78 13.96 6.72 -6.31
N ASP A 79 14.83 7.64 -6.75
CA ASP A 79 14.82 9.04 -6.34
C ASP A 79 13.65 9.84 -6.95
N ASN A 80 12.89 9.22 -7.85
CA ASN A 80 11.79 9.84 -8.58
C ASN A 80 10.45 9.22 -8.20
N ILE A 81 9.37 9.99 -8.42
CA ILE A 81 8.02 9.45 -8.54
C ILE A 81 7.64 9.32 -10.02
N ILE A 82 6.72 8.38 -10.28
CA ILE A 82 6.13 8.16 -11.59
C ILE A 82 4.67 8.55 -11.50
N VAL A 83 4.23 9.44 -12.39
CA VAL A 83 2.85 9.95 -12.41
C VAL A 83 2.24 9.67 -13.78
N HIS A 84 1.06 9.07 -13.75
CA HIS A 84 0.20 8.91 -14.92
C HIS A 84 -1.08 9.75 -14.72
N VAL A 85 -1.19 10.84 -15.46
CA VAL A 85 -2.28 11.80 -15.39
C VAL A 85 -3.48 11.24 -16.16
N LEU A 86 -4.53 10.86 -15.42
CA LEU A 86 -5.78 10.35 -16.01
C LEU A 86 -6.70 11.46 -16.50
N LYS A 87 -6.65 12.63 -15.84
CA LYS A 87 -7.46 13.80 -16.17
C LYS A 87 -6.73 15.08 -15.79
N HIS A 88 -6.59 15.97 -16.76
CA HIS A 88 -6.02 17.30 -16.56
C HIS A 88 -7.01 18.22 -15.84
N GLY A 89 -6.52 18.88 -14.80
CA GLY A 89 -7.24 19.97 -14.15
C GLY A 89 -7.29 21.22 -15.05
N ILE A 90 -8.25 22.10 -14.78
CA ILE A 90 -8.37 23.41 -15.45
C ILE A 90 -7.83 24.56 -14.58
N GLY A 91 -7.23 24.22 -13.43
CA GLY A 91 -6.62 25.19 -12.53
C GLY A 91 -5.37 25.82 -13.15
N SER A 92 -5.07 27.06 -12.77
CA SER A 92 -3.96 27.83 -13.33
C SER A 92 -2.62 27.65 -12.62
N GLY A 93 -2.51 26.74 -11.65
CA GLY A 93 -1.29 26.51 -10.88
C GLY A 93 -1.34 25.28 -10.00
N CYS A 94 -0.21 24.96 -9.37
CA CYS A 94 -0.05 23.89 -8.39
C CYS A 94 0.09 24.48 -6.96
N PRO A 95 -0.39 23.74 -5.94
CA PRO A 95 -0.09 24.04 -4.53
C PRO A 95 1.40 24.22 -4.27
N LEU A 96 1.74 25.09 -3.32
CA LEU A 96 3.09 25.22 -2.77
C LEU A 96 3.26 24.37 -1.52
N TYR A 97 4.51 24.10 -1.13
CA TYR A 97 4.84 23.29 0.05
C TYR A 97 4.16 23.73 1.36
N THR A 98 3.89 25.03 1.52
CA THR A 98 3.22 25.58 2.71
C THR A 98 1.71 25.64 2.60
N ASP A 99 1.14 25.28 1.46
CA ASP A 99 -0.29 25.32 1.23
C ASP A 99 -1.00 24.11 1.84
N SER A 100 -2.32 24.22 1.91
CA SER A 100 -3.21 23.10 2.21
C SER A 100 -4.11 22.81 1.01
N VAL A 101 -4.40 21.52 0.81
CA VAL A 101 -5.21 21.02 -0.30
C VAL A 101 -6.40 20.24 0.20
N ARG A 102 -7.46 20.18 -0.62
CA ARG A 102 -8.55 19.22 -0.46
C ARG A 102 -8.43 18.15 -1.52
N VAL A 103 -8.27 16.90 -1.09
CA VAL A 103 -8.04 15.78 -1.99
C VAL A 103 -8.91 14.59 -1.64
N ASP A 104 -9.35 13.90 -2.69
CA ASP A 104 -9.79 12.52 -2.58
C ASP A 104 -8.61 11.62 -2.96
N TYR A 105 -8.19 10.74 -2.07
CA TYR A 105 -7.11 9.78 -2.34
C TYR A 105 -7.41 8.39 -1.80
N ARG A 106 -6.72 7.40 -2.36
CA ARG A 106 -6.67 6.04 -1.85
C ARG A 106 -5.28 5.45 -2.11
N GLY A 107 -4.67 4.95 -1.04
CA GLY A 107 -3.37 4.30 -1.06
C GLY A 107 -3.53 2.79 -1.05
N TYR A 108 -2.81 2.11 -1.95
CA TYR A 108 -2.80 0.66 -2.06
C TYR A 108 -1.39 0.11 -1.94
N LEU A 109 -1.24 -1.05 -1.31
CA LEU A 109 -0.10 -1.92 -1.55
C LEU A 109 -0.26 -2.62 -2.89
N LEU A 110 0.84 -3.15 -3.45
CA LEU A 110 0.75 -4.09 -4.56
C LEU A 110 -0.11 -5.31 -4.16
N LYS A 111 -0.70 -5.99 -5.16
CA LYS A 111 -1.45 -7.23 -4.91
C LYS A 111 -0.63 -8.26 -4.13
N SER A 112 -1.34 -9.00 -3.29
CA SER A 112 -0.80 -10.07 -2.44
C SER A 112 -1.52 -11.40 -2.75
N ALA A 113 -1.19 -12.46 -2.03
CA ALA A 113 -1.90 -13.74 -2.16
C ALA A 113 -3.42 -13.61 -1.92
N SER A 114 -3.84 -12.89 -0.88
CA SER A 114 -5.25 -12.73 -0.51
C SER A 114 -5.85 -11.38 -0.92
N TYR A 115 -5.03 -10.35 -1.08
CA TYR A 115 -5.47 -9.00 -1.44
C TYR A 115 -5.29 -8.75 -2.93
N THR A 116 -6.37 -8.94 -3.67
CA THR A 116 -6.44 -8.68 -5.12
C THR A 116 -7.63 -7.77 -5.43
N SER A 117 -7.48 -6.92 -6.44
CA SER A 117 -8.57 -6.15 -7.03
C SER A 117 -9.09 -6.84 -8.29
N ALA A 118 -10.41 -6.88 -8.45
CA ALA A 118 -11.05 -7.38 -9.68
C ALA A 118 -10.92 -6.39 -10.84
N ASP A 119 -10.79 -5.10 -10.53
CA ASP A 119 -10.78 -4.02 -11.51
C ASP A 119 -9.36 -3.63 -11.95
N ASP A 120 -8.34 -3.97 -11.14
CA ASP A 120 -6.96 -3.64 -11.41
C ASP A 120 -6.02 -4.74 -10.92
N SER A 121 -5.27 -5.33 -11.84
CA SER A 121 -4.38 -6.46 -11.56
C SER A 121 -3.15 -6.13 -10.73
N GLU A 122 -2.89 -4.85 -10.45
CA GLU A 122 -1.75 -4.37 -9.67
C GLU A 122 -2.14 -4.03 -8.22
N LEU A 123 -3.39 -3.63 -7.99
CA LEU A 123 -3.85 -3.13 -6.69
C LEU A 123 -4.17 -4.27 -5.72
N GLY A 124 -3.65 -4.13 -4.50
CA GLY A 124 -3.91 -5.03 -3.37
C GLY A 124 -4.61 -4.33 -2.22
N TYR A 125 -4.04 -4.48 -1.04
CA TYR A 125 -4.62 -3.98 0.21
C TYR A 125 -4.70 -2.44 0.22
N VAL A 126 -5.88 -1.90 0.53
CA VAL A 126 -6.07 -0.47 0.78
C VAL A 126 -5.60 -0.15 2.20
N PHE A 127 -4.50 0.58 2.34
CA PHE A 127 -3.96 0.94 3.65
C PHE A 127 -4.48 2.28 4.18
N ASP A 128 -4.93 3.17 3.28
CA ASP A 128 -5.49 4.48 3.65
C ASP A 128 -6.38 5.03 2.53
N GLN A 129 -7.42 5.78 2.90
CA GLN A 129 -8.39 6.34 1.94
C GLN A 129 -9.22 7.48 2.52
N SER A 130 -9.59 8.45 1.69
CA SER A 130 -10.55 9.50 2.06
C SER A 130 -12.02 9.11 1.83
N TRP A 131 -12.28 8.03 1.07
CA TRP A 131 -13.64 7.56 0.78
C TRP A 131 -13.75 6.03 0.80
N SER A 132 -14.97 5.53 1.05
CA SER A 132 -15.31 4.11 1.00
C SER A 132 -16.15 3.75 -0.24
N GLY A 133 -16.04 2.50 -0.70
CA GLY A 133 -16.80 2.02 -1.87
C GLY A 133 -16.27 2.53 -3.21
N THR A 134 -17.17 2.56 -4.21
CA THR A 134 -16.87 2.94 -5.60
C THR A 134 -16.53 4.42 -5.72
N TYR A 135 -15.66 4.75 -6.68
CA TYR A 135 -15.29 6.14 -6.92
C TYR A 135 -16.48 6.97 -7.44
N ASN A 136 -17.03 7.87 -6.62
CA ASN A 136 -18.11 8.78 -6.99
C ASN A 136 -17.95 10.19 -6.37
N LEU A 137 -17.51 11.15 -7.19
CA LEU A 137 -17.32 12.57 -6.79
C LEU A 137 -18.56 13.26 -6.22
N SER A 138 -19.77 12.76 -6.47
CA SER A 138 -21.00 13.34 -5.91
C SER A 138 -21.25 12.93 -4.46
N THR A 139 -20.61 11.85 -3.98
CA THR A 139 -20.85 11.28 -2.64
C THR A 139 -19.59 11.26 -1.77
N MET A 140 -18.41 11.48 -2.36
CA MET A 140 -17.16 11.57 -1.61
C MET A 140 -17.04 12.87 -0.83
N LEU A 141 -16.33 12.79 0.30
CA LEU A 141 -15.91 13.94 1.06
C LEU A 141 -14.38 14.01 1.04
N PRO A 142 -13.80 15.04 0.40
CA PRO A 142 -12.35 15.18 0.35
C PRO A 142 -11.81 15.48 1.75
N THR A 143 -10.62 14.97 2.03
CA THR A 143 -9.88 15.33 3.24
C THR A 143 -9.05 16.59 3.00
N THR A 144 -8.72 17.31 4.08
CA THR A 144 -7.79 18.45 4.02
C THR A 144 -6.42 17.99 4.47
N LEU A 145 -5.41 18.19 3.62
CA LEU A 145 -4.00 17.85 3.90
C LEU A 145 -3.13 19.09 3.78
N ALA A 146 -2.14 19.23 4.65
CA ALA A 146 -1.05 20.17 4.44
C ALA A 146 -0.02 19.51 3.50
N VAL A 147 0.46 20.24 2.48
CA VAL A 147 1.41 19.67 1.49
C VAL A 147 2.70 19.21 2.18
N ASN A 148 3.17 19.96 3.18
CA ASN A 148 4.30 19.59 4.03
C ASN A 148 4.01 18.52 5.11
N GLY A 149 2.76 18.05 5.21
CA GLY A 149 2.34 17.06 6.20
C GLY A 149 2.25 15.63 5.67
N VAL A 150 2.48 15.42 4.38
CA VAL A 150 2.42 14.11 3.72
C VAL A 150 3.82 13.61 3.33
N VAL A 151 3.91 12.32 2.99
CA VAL A 151 5.16 11.72 2.51
C VAL A 151 5.67 12.40 1.24
N ASP A 152 6.99 12.42 1.06
CA ASP A 152 7.65 13.20 0.00
C ASP A 152 7.13 12.92 -1.41
N GLY A 153 6.83 11.65 -1.73
CA GLY A 153 6.26 11.31 -3.03
C GLY A 153 4.89 11.95 -3.26
N PHE A 154 4.03 11.99 -2.24
CA PHE A 154 2.72 12.62 -2.36
C PHE A 154 2.84 14.14 -2.40
N ALA A 155 3.71 14.73 -1.57
CA ALA A 155 4.00 16.16 -1.62
C ALA A 155 4.59 16.58 -2.99
N THR A 156 5.44 15.75 -3.61
CA THR A 156 5.98 15.99 -4.96
C THR A 156 4.86 15.97 -5.99
N ALA A 157 3.98 14.97 -5.96
CA ALA A 157 2.85 14.86 -6.90
C ALA A 157 1.85 16.01 -6.77
N LEU A 158 1.65 16.56 -5.57
CA LEU A 158 0.76 17.71 -5.35
C LEU A 158 1.31 19.03 -5.90
N GLN A 159 2.62 19.13 -6.14
CA GLN A 159 3.29 20.38 -6.53
C GLN A 159 3.66 20.42 -8.03
N ASP A 160 3.21 19.46 -8.83
CA ASP A 160 3.56 19.28 -10.25
C ASP A 160 2.37 19.49 -11.21
#